data_AF-Q4SYR9-F1
#
_entry.id   AF-Q4SYR9-F1
#
_cell.length_a   1.000
_cell.length_b   1.000
_cell.length_c   1.000
_cell.angle_alpha   90.00
_cell.angle_beta   90.00
_cell.angle_gamma   90.00
#
_symmetry.space_group_name_H-M   'P 1'
#
loop_
_entity.id
_entity.type
_entity.pdbx_description
1 polymer ?
#
loop_
_entity_poly.entity_id
_entity_poly.type
_entity_poly.pdbx_seq_one_letter_code
_entity_poly.pdbx_strand_id
1 'polypeptide(L)' 'MNIPDEDSEATQTGKYCLVAIGRLQVTSSPVSMDMNGLSVPTEFLSRHNSDGVITFVDPRCINVIGYQPQVKQAF' A
#
# COMPACT_ATOMS: atom_id res chain seq x y z
N MET A 1 17.82 47.58 40.74
CA MET A 1 16.51 47.92 40.17
C MET A 1 15.59 46.76 40.47
N ASN A 2 14.56 47.02 41.28
CA ASN A 2 13.53 46.04 41.60
C ASN A 2 12.55 46.02 40.41
N ILE A 3 12.46 44.90 39.70
CA ILE A 3 11.45 44.73 38.64
C ILE A 3 10.14 44.40 39.39
N PRO A 4 9.06 45.17 39.20
CA PRO A 4 7.82 44.89 39.89
C PRO A 4 7.19 43.61 39.31
N ASP A 5 6.73 42.75 40.20
CA ASP A 5 5.84 41.64 39.92
C ASP A 5 4.56 42.19 39.26
N GLU A 6 4.40 42.00 37.94
CA GLU A 6 3.10 42.17 37.28
C GLU A 6 2.36 40.83 37.33
N ASP A 7 1.51 40.72 38.35
CA ASP A 7 0.33 39.88 38.32
C ASP A 7 -0.51 40.21 37.07
N SER A 8 -0.50 39.32 36.09
CA SER A 8 -1.62 39.19 35.15
C SER A 8 -2.34 37.88 35.45
N GLU A 9 -3.14 37.98 36.50
CA GLU A 9 -4.35 37.20 36.76
C GLU A 9 -5.05 36.75 35.48
N ALA A 10 -5.46 35.47 35.52
CA ALA A 10 -6.56 34.87 34.80
C ALA A 10 -6.96 35.51 33.46
N THR A 11 -6.80 34.78 32.35
CA THR A 11 -7.88 34.51 31.38
C THR A 11 -7.34 33.75 30.18
N GLN A 12 -7.98 32.63 29.87
CA GLN A 12 -7.74 31.73 28.74
C GLN A 12 -6.56 30.78 28.94
N THR A 13 -6.83 29.65 29.60
CA THR A 13 -6.35 28.35 29.10
C THR A 13 -6.77 28.27 27.63
N GLY A 14 -5.92 28.80 26.76
CA GLY A 14 -6.21 28.98 25.34
C GLY A 14 -6.66 27.65 24.78
N LYS A 15 -7.93 27.56 24.39
CA LYS A 15 -8.48 26.36 23.78
C LYS A 15 -7.98 26.30 22.36
N TYR A 16 -6.73 25.87 22.18
CA TYR A 16 -6.13 25.68 20.88
C TYR A 16 -6.76 24.44 20.23
N CYS A 17 -7.28 24.60 19.01
CA CYS A 17 -7.86 23.50 18.24
C CYS A 17 -6.96 23.16 17.03
N LEU A 18 -6.78 21.86 16.78
CA LEU A 18 -6.16 21.39 15.56
C LEU A 18 -7.25 21.28 14.49
N VAL A 19 -7.10 22.04 13.41
CA VAL A 19 -7.88 21.85 12.18
C VAL A 19 -6.96 21.16 11.19
N ALA A 20 -7.26 19.90 10.88
CA ALA A 20 -6.49 19.10 9.94
C ALA A 20 -7.41 18.42 8.93
N ILE A 21 -6.88 18.18 7.73
CA ILE A 21 -7.52 17.39 6.69
C ILE A 21 -6.65 16.16 6.46
N GLY A 22 -7.14 14.99 6.88
CA GLY A 22 -6.51 13.70 6.58
C GLY A 22 -7.12 13.09 5.32
N ARG A 23 -6.28 12.54 4.44
CA ARG A 23 -6.73 11.70 3.31
C ARG A 23 -6.00 10.36 3.35
N LEU A 24 -6.68 9.29 2.98
CA LEU A 24 -6.09 7.97 2.83
C LEU A 24 -5.25 7.92 1.56
N GLN A 25 -3.93 7.75 1.69
CA GLN A 25 -3.07 7.47 0.55
C GLN A 25 -3.14 5.97 0.25
N VAL A 26 -3.78 5.62 -0.86
CA VAL A 26 -3.71 4.26 -1.40
C VAL A 26 -2.37 4.10 -2.10
N THR A 27 -1.35 3.70 -1.34
CA THR A 27 -0.10 3.22 -1.94
C THR A 27 -0.36 1.80 -2.40
N SER A 28 -0.27 1.57 -3.70
CA SER A 28 -0.31 0.24 -4.33
C SER A 28 -1.60 -0.56 -4.13
N SER A 29 -2.64 -0.20 -4.88
CA SER A 29 -3.54 -1.21 -5.41
C SER A 29 -2.95 -1.67 -6.75
N PRO A 30 -2.13 -2.74 -6.81
CA PRO A 30 -1.76 -3.38 -8.08
C PRO A 30 -2.97 -4.17 -8.60
N VAL A 31 -4.17 -3.59 -8.51
CA VAL A 31 -5.32 -4.15 -9.18
C VAL A 31 -5.21 -3.58 -10.56
N SER A 32 -4.79 -4.40 -11.51
CA SER A 32 -4.87 -4.14 -12.95
C SER A 32 -6.34 -3.88 -13.31
N MET A 33 -6.83 -2.69 -12.98
CA MET A 33 -8.15 -2.19 -13.33
C MET A 33 -8.00 -1.26 -14.53
N ASP A 34 -7.43 -1.79 -15.61
CA ASP A 34 -7.48 -1.15 -16.91
C ASP A 34 -7.99 -2.12 -17.98
N MET A 35 -8.88 -3.03 -17.62
CA MET A 35 -9.71 -3.69 -18.63
C MET A 35 -11.15 -3.71 -18.15
N ASN A 36 -11.87 -2.65 -18.56
CA ASN A 36 -13.29 -2.72 -18.84
C ASN A 36 -13.62 -4.13 -19.35
N GLY A 37 -14.45 -4.84 -18.58
CA GLY A 37 -14.81 -6.26 -18.69
C GLY A 37 -14.48 -6.96 -20.01
N LEU A 38 -13.85 -8.14 -19.89
CA LEU A 38 -13.68 -9.22 -20.87
C LEU A 38 -12.28 -9.46 -21.45
N SER A 39 -11.18 -8.90 -20.91
CA SER A 39 -9.86 -9.41 -21.29
C SER A 39 -9.49 -10.65 -20.48
N VAL A 40 -9.46 -11.82 -21.13
CA VAL A 40 -8.82 -13.00 -20.56
C VAL A 40 -7.35 -12.65 -20.28
N PRO A 41 -6.77 -13.02 -19.13
CA PRO A 41 -5.34 -12.82 -18.89
C PRO A 41 -4.54 -13.51 -20.00
N THR A 42 -3.80 -12.74 -20.80
CA THR A 42 -2.95 -13.26 -21.90
C THR A 42 -1.49 -13.38 -21.51
N GLU A 43 -1.13 -12.88 -20.33
CA GLU A 43 0.23 -12.92 -19.80
C GLU A 43 0.25 -13.30 -18.31
N PHE A 44 1.39 -13.80 -17.87
CA PHE A 44 1.65 -14.14 -16.47
C PHE A 44 3.08 -13.76 -16.10
N LEU A 45 3.31 -13.52 -14.80
CA LEU A 45 4.64 -13.22 -14.27
C LEU A 45 5.32 -14.50 -13.79
N SER A 46 6.61 -14.65 -14.07
CA SER A 46 7.46 -15.69 -13.48
C SER A 46 8.82 -15.14 -13.06
N ARG A 47 9.42 -15.75 -12.03
CA ARG A 47 10.79 -15.46 -11.58
C ARG A 47 11.65 -16.70 -11.73
N HIS A 48 12.88 -16.53 -12.18
CA HIS A 48 13.83 -17.60 -12.48
C HIS A 48 15.12 -17.37 -11.68
N ASN A 49 15.78 -18.44 -11.23
CA ASN A 49 17.14 -18.33 -10.70
C ASN A 49 18.16 -18.17 -11.85
N SER A 50 19.46 -18.04 -11.52
CA SER A 50 20.53 -17.95 -12.52
C SER A 50 20.60 -19.15 -13.47
N ASP A 51 20.08 -20.30 -13.04
CA ASP A 51 20.08 -21.55 -13.80
C ASP A 51 18.82 -21.72 -14.65
N GLY A 52 17.90 -20.74 -14.67
CA GLY A 52 16.66 -20.78 -15.43
C GLY A 52 15.54 -21.61 -14.79
N VAL A 53 15.68 -22.02 -13.53
CA VAL A 53 14.64 -22.75 -12.78
C VAL A 53 13.60 -21.76 -12.26
N ILE A 54 12.32 -22.05 -12.50
CA ILE A 54 11.19 -21.24 -12.01
C ILE A 54 11.15 -21.29 -10.48
N THR A 55 11.26 -20.12 -9.85
CA THR A 55 11.19 -19.93 -8.39
C THR A 55 9.88 -19.28 -7.94
N PHE A 56 9.15 -18.64 -8.86
CA PHE A 56 7.82 -18.08 -8.62
C PHE A 56 7.04 -18.04 -9.93
N VAL A 57 5.73 -18.24 -9.87
CA VAL A 57 4.81 -18.04 -11.00
C VAL A 57 3.46 -17.52 -10.48
N ASP A 58 2.93 -16.50 -11.17
CA ASP A 58 1.61 -15.93 -10.89
C ASP A 58 0.49 -16.93 -11.28
N PRO A 59 -0.59 -17.06 -10.49
CA PRO A 59 -1.75 -17.92 -10.80
C PRO A 59 -2.35 -17.75 -12.20
N ARG A 60 -2.20 -16.57 -12.83
CA ARG A 60 -2.63 -16.31 -14.22
C ARG A 60 -2.07 -17.30 -15.23
N CYS A 61 -0.94 -17.97 -14.93
CA CYS A 61 -0.36 -18.98 -15.81
C CYS A 61 -1.34 -20.13 -16.17
N ILE A 62 -2.28 -20.47 -15.29
CA ILE A 62 -3.29 -21.51 -15.57
C ILE A 62 -4.16 -21.10 -16.77
N ASN A 63 -4.58 -19.83 -16.81
CA ASN A 63 -5.42 -19.31 -17.88
C ASN A 63 -4.66 -19.11 -19.19
N VAL A 64 -3.34 -18.89 -19.12
CA VAL A 64 -2.50 -18.63 -20.30
C VAL A 64 -1.96 -19.92 -20.92
N ILE A 65 -1.45 -20.85 -20.10
CA ILE A 65 -0.73 -22.05 -20.56
C ILE A 65 -1.25 -23.38 -19.99
N GLY A 66 -2.29 -23.36 -19.14
CA GLY A 66 -2.86 -24.58 -18.54
C GLY A 66 -1.98 -25.27 -17.49
N TYR A 67 -0.85 -24.66 -17.12
CA TYR A 67 0.05 -25.20 -16.09
C TYR A 67 -0.45 -24.81 -14.70
N GLN A 68 -0.73 -25.81 -13.87
CA GLN A 68 -1.04 -25.59 -12.45
C GLN A 68 0.25 -25.70 -11.61
N PRO A 69 0.75 -24.59 -11.04
CA PRO A 69 1.92 -24.66 -10.18
C PRO A 69 1.63 -25.52 -8.96
N GLN A 70 2.56 -26.42 -8.64
CA GLN A 70 2.51 -27.18 -7.40
C GLN A 70 2.61 -26.18 -6.25
N VAL A 71 1.56 -26.10 -5.43
CA VAL A 71 1.47 -25.26 -4.24
C VAL A 71 2.50 -25.72 -3.21
N LYS A 72 3.77 -25.34 -3.39
CA LYS A 72 4.68 -25.21 -2.27
C LYS A 72 4.37 -23.85 -1.64
N GLN A 73 3.41 -23.85 -0.71
CA GLN A 73 3.23 -22.74 0.23
C GLN A 73 4.59 -22.44 0.85
N ALA A 74 5.27 -21.39 0.38
CA ALA A 74 6.27 -20.73 1.18
C ALA A 74 5.47 -19.96 2.24
N PHE A 75 5.40 -20.54 3.44
CA PHE A 75 4.95 -19.82 4.64
C PHE A 75 5.93 -18.69 4.94
#